data_AF-A0A958KQJ3-F1
#
_entry.id   AF-A0A958KQJ3-F1
#
_cell.length_a   1.000
_cell.length_b   1.000
_cell.length_c   1.000
_cell.angle_alpha   90.00
_cell.angle_beta   90.00
_cell.angle_gamma   90.00
#
_symmetry.space_group_name_H-M   'P 1'
#
loop_
_entity.id
_entity.type
_entity.pdbx_description
1 polymer ?
#
loop_
_entity_poly.entity_id
_entity_poly.type
_entity_poly.pdbx_seq_one_letter_code
_entity_poly.pdbx_strand_id
1 'polypeptide(L)'
;MKHLTANQVITDAIQFLKNHSEKIAVIDLDSTLYNASGRQIQIFREFASDPKFQAIFPLETAILKDITGADLAYYPVDCLKQMGHTNIHKDFSSVYHEYWSPKFFSNEYLIYDKIEDGALDFMEKLEHHGFKIIFLTGRDVARMGRGTKEQLVRDNALIKGRELILKPHLSEDDHSFKLRIVHGFCKNEGTGLVFIDNEAHNLNHIHQEKLPVWCVFFDTVH
;
A
#
# COMPACT_ATOMS: atom_id res chain seq x y z
N MET A 1 -9.10 -11.43 13.42
CA MET A 1 -8.22 -10.33 13.89
C MET A 1 -9.10 -9.32 14.63
N LYS A 2 -8.61 -8.68 15.70
CA LYS A 2 -9.37 -7.59 16.35
C LYS A 2 -9.17 -6.33 15.51
N HIS A 3 -10.25 -5.62 15.16
CA HIS A 3 -10.12 -4.28 14.58
C HIS A 3 -9.64 -3.32 15.67
N LEU A 4 -8.47 -2.72 15.47
CA LEU A 4 -7.91 -1.74 16.38
C LEU A 4 -8.13 -0.34 15.80
N THR A 5 -8.57 0.59 16.64
CA THR A 5 -8.55 2.02 16.31
C THR A 5 -7.13 2.56 16.37
N ALA A 6 -6.85 3.68 15.70
CA ALA A 6 -5.55 4.36 15.75
C ALA A 6 -5.04 4.60 17.18
N ASN A 7 -5.92 5.04 18.09
CA ASN A 7 -5.56 5.27 19.51
C ASN A 7 -5.24 3.96 20.25
N GLN A 8 -5.94 2.87 19.94
CA GLN A 8 -5.61 1.55 20.49
C GLN A 8 -4.26 1.08 19.96
N VAL A 9 -3.98 1.29 18.67
CA VAL A 9 -2.68 0.94 18.08
C VAL A 9 -1.54 1.68 18.81
N ILE A 10 -1.69 2.98 19.03
CA ILE A 10 -0.68 3.78 19.75
C ILE A 10 -0.51 3.30 21.20
N THR A 11 -1.61 3.06 21.91
CA THR A 11 -1.56 2.63 23.33
C THR A 11 -0.84 1.29 23.47
N ASP A 12 -1.20 0.33 22.61
CA ASP A 12 -0.60 -1.00 22.61
C ASP A 12 0.87 -0.94 22.17
N ALA A 13 1.21 -0.11 21.18
CA ALA A 13 2.61 0.13 20.76
C ALA A 13 3.47 0.65 21.90
N ILE A 14 2.99 1.67 22.61
CA ILE A 14 3.71 2.30 23.73
C ILE A 14 3.93 1.26 24.83
N GLN A 15 2.90 0.47 25.15
CA GLN A 15 3.00 -0.55 26.17
C GLN A 15 3.95 -1.69 25.78
N PHE A 16 3.87 -2.15 24.52
CA PHE A 16 4.76 -3.17 23.97
C PHE A 16 6.22 -2.70 23.99
N LEU A 17 6.46 -1.43 23.65
CA LEU A 17 7.80 -0.85 23.55
C LEU A 17 8.28 -0.06 24.77
N LYS A 18 7.61 -0.18 25.93
CA LYS A 18 7.88 0.66 27.11
C LYS A 18 9.33 0.61 27.62
N ASN A 19 10.00 -0.53 27.45
CA ASN A 19 11.37 -0.78 27.93
C ASN A 19 12.44 -0.64 26.83
N HIS A 20 12.05 -0.28 25.60
CA HIS A 20 12.98 -0.12 24.49
C HIS A 20 13.52 1.31 24.47
N SER A 21 14.83 1.45 24.26
CA SER A 21 15.51 2.75 24.21
C SER A 21 15.20 3.50 22.91
N GLU A 22 15.04 2.76 21.82
CA GLU A 22 14.61 3.28 20.53
C GLU A 22 13.27 2.65 20.14
N LYS A 23 12.36 3.45 19.60
CA LYS A 23 11.05 2.98 19.13
C LYS A 23 10.93 3.33 17.66
N ILE A 24 10.69 2.33 16.82
CA ILE A 24 10.54 2.50 15.39
C ILE A 24 9.15 2.03 14.99
N ALA A 25 8.44 2.87 14.25
CA ALA A 25 7.24 2.50 13.51
C ALA A 25 7.61 2.37 12.03
N VAL A 26 7.53 1.15 11.51
CA VAL A 26 7.67 0.86 10.09
C VAL A 26 6.28 0.74 9.49
N ILE A 27 6.00 1.53 8.47
CA ILE A 27 4.66 1.70 7.89
C ILE A 27 4.73 1.45 6.38
N ASP A 28 3.90 0.54 5.87
CA ASP A 28 3.71 0.37 4.42
C ASP A 28 3.00 1.59 3.78
N LEU A 29 3.03 1.68 2.45
CA LEU A 29 2.38 2.76 1.72
C LEU A 29 1.06 2.34 1.07
N ASP A 30 1.09 1.41 0.13
CA ASP A 30 -0.06 1.12 -0.73
C ASP A 30 -1.13 0.39 0.07
N SER A 31 -2.32 0.98 0.20
CA SER A 31 -3.40 0.48 1.05
C SER A 31 -3.06 0.50 2.54
N THR A 32 -2.04 1.26 2.95
CA THR A 32 -1.71 1.50 4.36
C THR A 32 -1.68 2.98 4.67
N LEU A 33 -0.73 3.71 4.10
CA LEU A 33 -0.69 5.16 4.18
C LEU A 33 -1.54 5.82 3.08
N TYR A 34 -1.65 5.17 1.93
CA TYR A 34 -2.25 5.69 0.71
C TYR A 34 -3.37 4.80 0.19
N ASN A 35 -4.49 5.42 -0.14
CA ASN A 35 -5.57 4.82 -0.88
C ASN A 35 -5.26 4.82 -2.40
N ALA A 36 -5.05 3.64 -2.97
CA ALA A 36 -4.72 3.47 -4.39
C ALA A 36 -5.94 3.47 -5.33
N SER A 37 -7.17 3.60 -4.81
CA SER A 37 -8.41 3.51 -5.60
C SER A 37 -8.48 4.53 -6.72
N GLY A 38 -8.01 5.76 -6.47
CA GLY A 38 -8.02 6.83 -7.46
C GLY A 38 -7.16 6.48 -8.69
N ARG A 39 -5.97 5.92 -8.45
CA ARG A 39 -5.08 5.40 -9.49
C ARG A 39 -5.74 4.29 -10.29
N GLN A 40 -6.39 3.34 -9.61
CA GLN A 40 -7.09 2.24 -10.26
C GLN A 40 -8.24 2.73 -11.18
N ILE A 41 -9.09 3.62 -10.67
CA ILE A 41 -10.22 4.20 -11.41
C ILE A 41 -9.74 4.97 -12.62
N GLN A 42 -8.65 5.74 -12.49
CA GLN A 42 -8.11 6.48 -13.63
C GLN A 42 -7.68 5.53 -14.76
N ILE A 43 -6.97 4.45 -14.43
CA ILE A 43 -6.52 3.48 -15.44
C ILE A 43 -7.72 2.78 -16.08
N PHE A 44 -8.77 2.46 -15.32
CA PHE A 44 -10.02 1.93 -15.88
C PHE A 44 -10.66 2.88 -16.89
N ARG A 45 -10.78 4.16 -16.55
CA ARG A 45 -11.38 5.16 -17.42
C ARG A 45 -10.58 5.38 -18.70
N GLU A 46 -9.26 5.37 -18.62
CA GLU A 46 -8.39 5.50 -19.79
C GLU A 46 -8.48 4.26 -20.69
N PHE A 47 -8.46 3.05 -20.11
CA PHE A 47 -8.67 1.81 -20.87
C PHE A 47 -10.04 1.81 -21.56
N ALA A 48 -11.09 2.22 -20.85
CA ALA A 48 -12.46 2.31 -21.36
C ALA A 48 -12.65 3.36 -22.45
N SER A 49 -11.78 4.38 -22.50
CA SER A 49 -11.88 5.48 -23.46
C SER A 49 -11.10 5.23 -24.75
N ASP A 50 -10.25 4.21 -24.80
CA ASP A 50 -9.47 3.87 -26.00
C ASP A 50 -10.36 3.16 -27.04
N PRO A 51 -10.51 3.71 -28.26
CA PRO A 51 -11.32 3.10 -29.32
C PRO A 51 -10.89 1.66 -29.67
N LYS A 52 -9.60 1.34 -29.52
CA LYS A 52 -9.08 -0.02 -29.74
C LYS A 52 -9.71 -1.00 -28.77
N PHE A 53 -9.79 -0.65 -27.48
CA PHE A 53 -10.36 -1.55 -26.46
C PHE A 53 -11.88 -1.56 -26.52
N GLN A 54 -12.53 -0.46 -26.90
CA GLN A 54 -13.98 -0.44 -27.13
C GLN A 54 -14.41 -1.41 -28.24
N ALA A 55 -13.61 -1.53 -29.30
CA ALA A 55 -13.89 -2.45 -30.39
C ALA A 55 -13.74 -3.94 -29.98
N ILE A 56 -12.82 -4.25 -29.07
CA ILE A 56 -12.51 -5.62 -28.64
C ILE A 56 -13.36 -6.05 -27.43
N PHE A 57 -13.59 -5.14 -26.49
CA PHE A 57 -14.24 -5.35 -25.19
C PHE A 57 -15.38 -4.35 -24.96
N PRO A 58 -16.41 -4.31 -25.82
CA PRO A 58 -17.44 -3.27 -25.77
C PRO A 58 -18.24 -3.29 -24.46
N LEU A 59 -18.48 -4.48 -23.88
CA LEU A 59 -19.19 -4.62 -22.60
C LEU A 59 -18.34 -4.07 -21.45
N GLU A 60 -17.11 -4.54 -21.33
CA GLU A 60 -16.22 -4.22 -20.22
C GLU A 60 -15.83 -2.75 -20.22
N THR A 61 -15.53 -2.20 -21.41
CA THR A 61 -15.20 -0.77 -21.53
C THR A 61 -16.39 0.13 -21.21
N ALA A 62 -17.62 -0.26 -21.60
CA ALA A 62 -18.81 0.50 -21.23
C ALA A 62 -19.02 0.55 -19.71
N ILE A 63 -18.76 -0.57 -19.00
CA ILE A 63 -18.90 -0.65 -17.54
C ILE A 63 -17.77 0.12 -16.85
N LEU A 64 -16.51 -0.10 -17.24
CA LEU A 64 -15.34 0.53 -16.64
C LEU A 64 -15.34 2.06 -16.78
N LYS A 65 -16.05 2.61 -17.77
CA LYS A 65 -16.17 4.05 -17.96
C LYS A 65 -16.82 4.74 -16.77
N ASP A 66 -17.82 4.10 -16.17
CA ASP A 66 -18.65 4.66 -15.10
C ASP A 66 -18.27 4.12 -13.71
N ILE A 67 -17.17 3.37 -13.61
CA ILE A 67 -16.74 2.75 -12.35
C ILE A 67 -16.41 3.79 -11.28
N THR A 68 -16.86 3.52 -10.05
CA THR A 68 -16.61 4.33 -8.87
C THR A 68 -15.84 3.55 -7.81
N GLY A 69 -15.40 4.24 -6.74
CA GLY A 69 -14.70 3.59 -5.63
C GLY A 69 -15.53 2.51 -4.92
N ALA A 70 -16.86 2.60 -4.94
CA ALA A 70 -17.75 1.61 -4.34
C ALA A 70 -17.82 0.30 -5.14
N ASP A 71 -17.43 0.34 -6.41
CA ASP A 71 -17.47 -0.79 -7.34
C ASP A 71 -16.10 -1.49 -7.46
N LEU A 72 -15.08 -0.96 -6.78
CA LEU A 72 -13.72 -1.48 -6.87
C LEU A 72 -13.58 -2.80 -6.12
N ALA A 73 -13.00 -3.75 -6.82
CA ALA A 73 -12.38 -4.93 -6.28
C ALA A 73 -10.90 -4.95 -6.68
N TYR A 74 -10.11 -5.76 -6.00
CA TYR A 74 -8.70 -5.98 -6.31
C TYR A 74 -8.43 -6.28 -7.79
N TYR A 75 -9.27 -7.11 -8.44
CA TYR A 75 -9.16 -7.40 -9.87
C TYR A 75 -10.31 -6.79 -10.69
N PRO A 76 -10.05 -6.26 -11.91
CA PRO A 76 -11.07 -5.73 -12.82
C PRO A 76 -12.21 -6.71 -13.10
N VAL A 77 -11.88 -7.98 -13.29
CA VAL A 77 -12.86 -9.04 -13.56
C VAL A 77 -13.81 -9.20 -12.39
N ASP A 78 -13.33 -9.00 -11.16
CA ASP A 78 -14.16 -9.11 -9.97
C ASP A 78 -15.04 -7.87 -9.78
N CYS A 79 -14.58 -6.68 -10.17
CA CYS A 79 -15.43 -5.49 -10.27
C CYS A 79 -16.64 -5.77 -11.18
N LEU A 80 -16.38 -6.30 -12.38
CA LEU A 80 -17.41 -6.64 -13.37
C LEU A 80 -18.40 -7.70 -12.85
N LYS A 81 -17.90 -8.75 -12.19
CA LYS A 81 -18.73 -9.80 -11.60
C LYS A 81 -19.61 -9.30 -10.46
N GLN A 82 -19.08 -8.42 -9.60
CA GLN A 82 -19.84 -7.81 -8.50
C GLN A 82 -21.01 -6.97 -9.02
N MET A 83 -20.83 -6.35 -10.19
CA MET A 83 -21.89 -5.64 -10.91
C MET A 83 -22.85 -6.58 -11.68
N GLY A 84 -22.72 -7.90 -11.53
CA GLY A 84 -23.61 -8.90 -12.12
C GLY A 84 -23.21 -9.36 -13.53
N HIS A 85 -22.06 -8.94 -14.04
CA HIS A 85 -21.61 -9.31 -15.38
C HIS A 85 -20.77 -10.59 -15.35
N THR A 86 -21.34 -11.70 -15.84
CA THR A 86 -20.67 -13.02 -15.85
C THR A 86 -20.14 -13.43 -17.23
N ASN A 87 -20.65 -12.82 -18.32
CA ASN A 87 -20.17 -13.04 -19.69
C ASN A 87 -19.01 -12.10 -20.04
N ILE A 88 -17.95 -12.14 -19.26
CA ILE A 88 -16.73 -11.35 -19.49
C ILE A 88 -15.89 -12.03 -20.58
N HIS A 89 -15.34 -11.25 -21.50
CA HIS A 89 -14.47 -11.74 -22.56
C HIS A 89 -13.25 -12.45 -21.96
N LYS A 90 -12.98 -13.68 -22.42
CA LYS A 90 -11.94 -14.56 -21.86
C LYS A 90 -10.54 -13.93 -21.80
N ASP A 91 -10.21 -13.09 -22.78
CA ASP A 91 -8.90 -12.45 -22.92
C ASP A 91 -8.84 -11.05 -22.25
N PHE A 92 -9.95 -10.57 -21.67
CA PHE A 92 -10.01 -9.23 -21.09
C PHE A 92 -8.98 -9.05 -19.96
N SER A 93 -8.88 -10.03 -19.07
CA SER A 93 -7.98 -9.96 -17.90
C SER A 93 -6.52 -9.79 -18.30
N SER A 94 -6.03 -10.59 -19.25
CA SER A 94 -4.63 -10.53 -19.70
C SER A 94 -4.34 -9.22 -20.44
N VAL A 95 -5.20 -8.82 -21.38
CA VAL A 95 -5.00 -7.58 -22.15
C VAL A 95 -5.10 -6.34 -21.27
N TYR A 96 -6.04 -6.33 -20.32
CA TYR A 96 -6.13 -5.25 -19.34
C TYR A 96 -4.87 -5.20 -18.45
N HIS A 97 -4.40 -6.34 -17.96
CA HIS A 97 -3.21 -6.38 -17.10
C HIS A 97 -1.96 -5.83 -17.81
N GLU A 98 -1.77 -6.16 -19.10
CA GLU A 98 -0.69 -5.60 -19.92
C GLU A 98 -0.78 -4.07 -20.06
N TYR A 99 -2.00 -3.52 -20.16
CA TYR A 99 -2.22 -2.08 -20.21
C TYR A 99 -2.03 -1.40 -18.84
N TRP A 100 -2.48 -2.07 -17.78
CA TRP A 100 -2.56 -1.56 -16.41
C TRP A 100 -1.21 -1.55 -15.72
N SER A 101 -0.48 -2.67 -15.75
CA SER A 101 0.75 -2.85 -14.99
C SER A 101 1.78 -1.73 -15.18
N PRO A 102 2.13 -1.32 -16.41
CA PRO A 102 3.09 -0.22 -16.60
C PRO A 102 2.57 1.16 -16.17
N LYS A 103 1.26 1.34 -15.99
CA LYS A 103 0.67 2.58 -15.48
C LYS A 103 0.58 2.57 -13.96
N PHE A 104 0.04 1.49 -13.40
CA PHE A 104 -0.13 1.35 -11.96
C PHE A 104 1.22 1.40 -11.23
N PHE A 105 2.22 0.71 -11.77
CA PHE A 105 3.59 0.74 -11.28
C PHE A 105 4.42 1.81 -11.99
N SER A 106 3.99 3.06 -11.91
CA SER A 106 4.71 4.21 -12.49
C SER A 106 4.73 5.39 -11.53
N ASN A 107 5.68 6.31 -11.73
CA ASN A 107 5.74 7.55 -10.97
C ASN A 107 4.54 8.46 -11.29
N GLU A 108 4.08 8.41 -12.53
CA GLU A 108 3.12 9.34 -13.13
C GLU A 108 1.71 9.16 -12.56
N TYR A 109 1.33 7.92 -12.21
CA TYR A 109 -0.01 7.64 -11.70
C TYR A 109 -0.13 7.77 -10.18
N LEU A 110 0.96 7.96 -9.45
CA LEU A 110 0.92 8.20 -7.99
C LEU A 110 0.19 9.50 -7.64
N ILE A 111 0.03 10.41 -8.59
CA ILE A 111 -0.72 11.65 -8.39
C ILE A 111 -2.18 11.39 -8.00
N TYR A 112 -2.74 10.23 -8.37
CA TYR A 112 -4.13 9.88 -8.14
C TYR A 112 -4.38 9.19 -6.79
N ASP A 113 -3.34 8.75 -6.08
CA ASP A 113 -3.53 8.21 -4.74
C ASP A 113 -3.82 9.35 -3.76
N LYS A 114 -4.60 9.02 -2.73
CA LYS A 114 -4.94 9.92 -1.64
C LYS A 114 -4.38 9.37 -0.34
N ILE A 115 -3.87 10.24 0.52
CA ILE A 115 -3.49 9.83 1.87
C ILE A 115 -4.73 9.34 2.63
N GLU A 116 -4.59 8.28 3.42
CA GLU A 116 -5.68 7.75 4.24
C GLU A 116 -6.10 8.75 5.33
N ASP A 117 -7.40 8.76 5.62
CA ASP A 117 -7.95 9.68 6.61
C ASP A 117 -7.36 9.44 8.00
N GLY A 118 -6.85 10.51 8.62
CA GLY A 118 -6.21 10.44 9.94
C GLY A 118 -4.78 9.88 9.94
N ALA A 119 -4.21 9.51 8.79
CA ALA A 119 -2.85 8.96 8.73
C ALA A 119 -1.78 9.96 9.22
N LEU A 120 -1.91 11.24 8.89
CA LEU A 120 -0.99 12.28 9.36
C LEU A 120 -1.07 12.46 10.89
N ASP A 121 -2.28 12.57 11.45
CA ASP A 121 -2.52 12.66 12.90
C ASP A 121 -1.98 11.43 13.65
N PHE A 122 -2.14 10.24 13.06
CA PHE A 122 -1.58 9.01 13.61
C PHE A 122 -0.05 9.06 13.68
N MET A 123 0.61 9.49 12.61
CA MET A 123 2.07 9.63 12.58
C MET A 123 2.57 10.70 13.56
N GLU A 124 1.91 11.85 13.64
CA GLU A 124 2.26 12.91 14.60
C GLU A 124 2.14 12.42 16.04
N LYS A 125 1.10 11.63 16.36
CA LYS A 125 0.96 11.01 17.68
C LYS A 125 2.06 9.98 17.97
N LEU A 126 2.47 9.18 17.00
CA LEU A 126 3.61 8.27 17.17
C LEU A 126 4.89 9.05 17.49
N GLU A 127 5.17 10.10 16.72
CA GLU A 127 6.34 10.97 16.95
C GLU A 127 6.30 11.65 18.32
N HIS A 128 5.13 12.11 18.75
CA HIS A 128 4.94 12.68 20.10
C HIS A 128 5.31 11.70 21.22
N HIS A 129 5.19 10.38 20.98
CA HIS A 129 5.59 9.32 21.91
C HIS A 129 7.00 8.79 21.68
N GLY A 130 7.81 9.50 20.88
CA GLY A 130 9.22 9.22 20.64
C GLY A 130 9.47 8.12 19.60
N PHE A 131 8.48 7.79 18.76
CA PHE A 131 8.71 6.86 17.66
C PHE A 131 9.42 7.56 16.51
N LYS A 132 10.44 6.91 15.96
CA LYS A 132 10.97 7.20 14.64
C LYS A 132 10.08 6.52 13.59
N ILE A 133 9.71 7.25 12.54
CA ILE A 133 8.88 6.72 11.46
C ILE A 133 9.74 6.37 10.25
N ILE A 134 9.54 5.17 9.74
CA ILE A 134 10.19 4.65 8.52
C ILE A 134 9.10 4.11 7.60
N PHE A 135 9.01 4.65 6.39
CA PHE A 135 8.19 4.08 5.34
C PHE A 135 8.95 2.93 4.67
N LEU A 136 8.32 1.75 4.58
CA LEU A 136 8.90 0.57 3.93
C LEU A 136 7.87 -0.01 2.96
N THR A 137 8.17 0.09 1.67
CA THR A 137 7.19 -0.23 0.61
C THR A 137 7.77 -1.13 -0.47
N GLY A 138 6.92 -1.95 -1.07
CA GLY A 138 7.25 -2.78 -2.23
C GLY A 138 7.43 -2.03 -3.54
N ARG A 139 7.14 -0.72 -3.57
CA ARG A 139 7.43 0.16 -4.71
C ARG A 139 8.93 0.13 -5.00
N ASP A 140 9.29 -0.08 -6.27
CA ASP A 140 10.69 -0.08 -6.66
C ASP A 140 11.22 1.31 -7.05
N VAL A 141 12.52 1.50 -6.84
CA VAL A 141 13.21 2.77 -7.08
C VAL A 141 13.05 3.25 -8.53
N ALA A 142 13.20 2.37 -9.51
CA ALA A 142 13.27 2.74 -10.92
C ALA A 142 11.91 3.24 -11.44
N ARG A 143 10.84 2.51 -11.14
CA ARG A 143 9.50 2.80 -11.68
C ARG A 143 8.70 3.78 -10.84
N MET A 144 8.92 3.80 -9.51
CA MET A 144 8.02 4.51 -8.59
C MET A 144 8.75 5.39 -7.55
N GLY A 145 10.08 5.38 -7.52
CA GLY A 145 10.83 6.06 -6.47
C GLY A 145 10.71 7.60 -6.50
N ARG A 146 10.71 8.21 -7.69
CA ARG A 146 10.56 9.67 -7.85
C ARG A 146 9.16 10.11 -7.41
N GLY A 147 8.13 9.50 -7.98
CA GLY A 147 6.74 9.84 -7.70
C GLY A 147 6.36 9.55 -6.26
N THR A 148 6.93 8.51 -5.62
CA THR A 148 6.68 8.23 -4.19
C THR A 148 7.22 9.36 -3.31
N LYS A 149 8.41 9.87 -3.60
CA LYS A 149 8.97 11.02 -2.86
C LYS A 149 8.15 12.28 -3.09
N GLU A 150 7.78 12.57 -4.32
CA GLU A 150 6.93 13.72 -4.67
C GLU A 150 5.56 13.63 -3.98
N GLN A 151 4.93 12.46 -3.97
CA GLN A 151 3.66 12.18 -3.31
C GLN A 151 3.75 12.39 -1.78
N LEU A 152 4.77 11.82 -1.13
CA LEU A 152 4.95 12.01 0.31
C LEU A 152 5.24 13.47 0.69
N VAL A 153 5.95 14.22 -0.15
CA VAL A 153 6.19 15.66 0.07
C VAL A 153 4.91 16.46 -0.15
N ARG A 154 4.15 16.18 -1.21
CA ARG A 154 2.85 16.81 -1.51
C ARG A 154 1.91 16.73 -0.32
N ASP A 155 1.86 15.58 0.34
CA ASP A 155 0.92 15.30 1.42
C ASP A 155 1.50 15.59 2.82
N ASN A 156 2.66 16.23 2.91
CA ASN A 156 3.38 16.51 4.17
C ASN A 156 3.70 15.25 5.00
N ALA A 157 3.75 14.08 4.36
CA ALA A 157 4.06 12.80 5.00
C ALA A 157 5.57 12.58 5.16
N LEU A 158 6.41 13.09 4.25
CA LEU A 158 7.88 12.99 4.35
C LEU A 158 8.48 14.32 4.80
N ILE A 159 8.61 14.47 6.12
CA ILE A 159 9.28 15.59 6.79
C ILE A 159 10.65 15.15 7.34
N LYS A 160 11.47 16.13 7.75
CA LYS A 160 12.78 15.86 8.35
C LYS A 160 12.65 14.90 9.54
N GLY A 161 13.36 13.78 9.49
CA GLY A 161 13.35 12.74 10.54
C GLY A 161 12.60 11.47 10.15
N ARG A 162 11.76 11.52 9.11
CA ARG A 162 11.13 10.33 8.52
C ARG A 162 11.99 9.79 7.38
N GLU A 163 12.07 8.48 7.28
CA GLU A 163 12.86 7.79 6.25
C GLU A 163 11.96 7.03 5.27
N LEU A 164 12.42 6.87 4.04
CA LEU A 164 11.75 6.10 3.00
C LEU A 164 12.69 5.01 2.50
N ILE A 165 12.25 3.76 2.59
CA ILE A 165 12.95 2.59 2.06
C ILE A 165 12.08 2.00 0.95
N LEU A 166 12.59 2.12 -0.27
CA LEU A 166 12.00 1.56 -1.49
C LEU A 166 12.68 0.23 -1.82
N LYS A 167 11.95 -0.64 -2.51
CA LYS A 167 12.51 -1.86 -3.06
C LYS A 167 13.57 -1.52 -4.13
N PRO A 168 14.78 -2.10 -4.06
CA PRO A 168 15.84 -1.80 -5.03
C PRO A 168 15.45 -2.08 -6.48
N HIS A 169 14.74 -3.18 -6.73
CA HIS A 169 14.39 -3.62 -8.08
C HIS A 169 13.05 -4.38 -8.12
N LEU A 170 12.32 -4.27 -9.23
CA LEU A 170 11.06 -4.98 -9.49
C LEU A 170 11.14 -6.48 -9.20
N SER A 171 12.24 -7.13 -9.60
CA SER A 171 12.39 -8.59 -9.53
C SER A 171 12.58 -9.13 -8.12
N GLU A 172 12.83 -8.26 -7.14
CA GLU A 172 12.89 -8.67 -5.74
C GLU A 172 11.47 -8.91 -5.24
N ASP A 173 11.24 -10.05 -4.58
CA ASP A 173 9.96 -10.34 -3.93
C ASP A 173 9.75 -9.37 -2.74
N ASP A 174 8.52 -8.84 -2.62
CA ASP A 174 8.22 -7.82 -1.62
C ASP A 174 8.38 -8.35 -0.18
N HIS A 175 7.87 -9.55 0.07
CA HIS A 175 7.91 -10.18 1.39
C HIS A 175 9.34 -10.40 1.85
N SER A 176 10.16 -11.00 0.98
CA SER A 176 11.58 -11.27 1.23
C SER A 176 12.36 -9.97 1.48
N PHE A 177 12.05 -8.93 0.72
CA PHE A 177 12.62 -7.60 0.89
C PHE A 177 12.26 -6.99 2.24
N LYS A 178 10.96 -6.90 2.56
CA LYS A 178 10.46 -6.31 3.81
C LYS A 178 10.99 -7.07 5.03
N LEU A 179 10.95 -8.40 4.99
CA LEU A 179 11.46 -9.26 6.06
C LEU A 179 12.95 -9.02 6.32
N ARG A 180 13.76 -8.89 5.26
CA ARG A 180 15.20 -8.61 5.38
C ARG A 180 15.47 -7.25 6.05
N ILE A 181 14.69 -6.22 5.73
CA ILE A 181 14.81 -4.90 6.35
C ILE A 181 14.40 -4.95 7.82
N VAL A 182 13.26 -5.59 8.13
CA VAL A 182 12.77 -5.77 9.50
C VAL A 182 13.79 -6.55 10.35
N HIS A 183 14.37 -7.62 9.83
CA HIS A 183 15.48 -8.33 10.46
C HIS A 183 16.66 -7.41 10.77
N GLY A 184 16.99 -6.49 9.87
CA GLY A 184 18.05 -5.51 10.05
C GLY A 184 17.84 -4.64 11.29
N PHE A 185 16.61 -4.17 11.51
CA PHE A 185 16.27 -3.40 12.71
C PHE A 185 16.34 -4.22 13.99
N CYS A 186 15.85 -5.46 13.96
CA CYS A 186 15.83 -6.35 15.13
C CYS A 186 17.22 -6.83 15.59
N LYS A 187 18.28 -6.62 14.80
CA LYS A 187 19.65 -6.97 15.19
C LYS A 187 20.24 -6.05 16.25
N ASN A 188 19.73 -4.83 16.39
CA ASN A 188 20.22 -3.87 17.35
C ASN A 188 19.51 -4.05 18.69
N GLU A 189 20.26 -4.43 19.73
CA GLU A 189 19.71 -4.56 21.08
C GLU A 189 19.16 -3.21 21.57
N GLY A 190 17.92 -3.22 22.07
CA GLY A 190 17.23 -2.02 22.57
C GLY A 190 16.30 -1.33 21.57
N THR A 191 16.34 -1.70 20.29
CA THR A 191 15.37 -1.22 19.28
C THR A 191 14.06 -1.99 19.38
N GLY A 192 12.99 -1.25 19.65
CA GLY A 192 11.62 -1.73 19.65
C GLY A 192 10.95 -1.43 18.32
N LEU A 193 10.29 -2.43 17.72
CA LEU A 193 9.70 -2.29 16.39
C LEU A 193 8.19 -2.54 16.39
N VAL A 194 7.46 -1.62 15.76
CA VAL A 194 6.09 -1.82 15.29
C VAL A 194 6.10 -1.87 13.77
N PHE A 195 5.47 -2.87 13.19
CA PHE A 195 5.36 -3.03 11.74
C PHE A 195 3.89 -3.03 11.34
N ILE A 196 3.49 -2.06 10.51
CA ILE A 196 2.11 -1.81 10.11
C ILE A 196 1.99 -2.03 8.61
N ASP A 197 1.14 -2.98 8.22
CA ASP A 197 0.96 -3.40 6.84
C ASP A 197 -0.48 -3.90 6.64
N ASN A 198 -1.04 -3.70 5.44
CA ASN A 198 -2.36 -4.17 5.06
C ASN A 198 -2.34 -5.59 4.45
N GLU A 199 -1.17 -6.14 4.13
CA GLU A 199 -1.06 -7.49 3.60
C GLU A 199 -0.76 -8.47 4.74
N ALA A 200 -1.75 -9.30 5.07
CA ALA A 200 -1.63 -10.30 6.14
C ALA A 200 -0.45 -11.27 5.91
N HIS A 201 -0.09 -11.52 4.64
CA HIS A 201 1.03 -12.37 4.29
C HIS A 201 2.38 -11.78 4.74
N ASN A 202 2.62 -10.46 4.56
CA ASN A 202 3.81 -9.77 5.08
C ASN A 202 3.96 -9.96 6.60
N LEU A 203 2.86 -9.77 7.34
CA LEU A 203 2.84 -9.89 8.81
C LEU A 203 3.08 -11.33 9.27
N ASN A 204 2.50 -12.30 8.57
CA ASN A 204 2.66 -13.72 8.89
C ASN A 204 4.10 -14.18 8.71
N HIS A 205 4.81 -13.73 7.67
CA HIS A 205 6.23 -14.03 7.48
C HIS A 205 7.09 -13.50 8.61
N ILE A 206 6.90 -12.24 9.01
CA ILE A 206 7.62 -11.65 10.14
C ILE A 206 7.34 -12.42 11.44
N HIS A 207 6.09 -12.82 11.65
CA HIS A 207 5.69 -13.59 12.82
C HIS A 207 6.34 -14.98 12.86
N GLN A 208 6.45 -15.66 11.71
CA GLN A 208 7.07 -16.99 11.60
C GLN A 208 8.55 -16.99 11.97
N GLU A 209 9.26 -15.90 11.66
CA GLU A 209 10.67 -15.70 12.05
C GLU A 209 10.85 -15.41 13.56
N LYS A 210 9.76 -15.31 14.33
CA LYS A 210 9.76 -15.05 15.79
C LYS A 210 10.54 -13.79 16.17
N LEU A 211 10.52 -12.79 15.30
CA LEU A 211 11.15 -11.50 15.57
C LEU A 211 10.41 -10.76 16.68
N PRO A 212 11.12 -9.97 17.52
CA PRO A 212 10.53 -9.18 18.60
C PRO A 212 9.84 -7.92 18.05
N VAL A 213 8.87 -8.12 17.16
CA VAL A 213 8.16 -7.07 16.43
C VAL A 213 6.68 -7.14 16.75
N TRP A 214 6.07 -5.99 16.99
CA TRP A 214 4.62 -5.93 17.06
C TRP A 214 4.02 -5.65 15.68
N CYS A 215 3.45 -6.70 15.10
CA CYS A 215 2.77 -6.65 13.82
C CYS A 215 1.34 -6.12 13.97
N VAL A 216 1.00 -5.09 13.21
CA VAL A 216 -0.34 -4.49 13.17
C VAL A 216 -0.90 -4.68 11.76
N PHE A 217 -2.00 -5.41 11.67
CA PHE A 217 -2.76 -5.53 10.43
C PHE A 217 -3.66 -4.31 10.28
N PHE A 218 -3.43 -3.53 9.23
CA PHE A 218 -4.29 -2.41 8.88
C PHE A 218 -5.32 -2.86 7.86
N ASP A 219 -6.55 -3.00 8.31
CA ASP A 219 -7.65 -3.52 7.49
C ASP A 219 -8.25 -2.40 6.63
N THR A 220 -7.72 -2.24 5.42
CA THR A 220 -8.25 -1.34 4.40
C THR A 220 -9.02 -2.10 3.34
N VAL A 221 -10.05 -1.46 2.83
CA VAL A 221 -10.89 -2.02 1.77
C VAL A 221 -10.22 -1.81 0.41
N HIS A 222 -9.75 -2.88 -0.21
CA HIS A 222 -9.57 -3.01 -1.66
C HIS A 222 -9.91 -4.42 -2.13
#